data_AF-A0AAI9BXT4-F1
#
_entry.id   AF-A0AAI9BXT4-F1
#
_cell.length_a   1.000
_cell.length_b   1.000
_cell.length_c   1.000
_cell.angle_alpha   90.00
_cell.angle_beta   90.00
_cell.angle_gamma   90.00
#
_symmetry.space_group_name_H-M   'P 1'
#
loop_
_entity.id
_entity.type
_entity.pdbx_description
1 polymer ?
#
loop_
_entity_poly.entity_id
_entity_poly.type
_entity_poly.pdbx_seq_one_letter_code
_entity_poly.pdbx_strand_id
1 'polypeptide(L)'
;MIEGQRTRGSYFVLIVETCVDCVGESRSEFGRFERDDPVRPDLAGQYRAFAKLALGGGKVGSWHIFRIGGFGAALIVSGEVKSRLEWAGVTDVIFEQVG
;
A
#
# COMPACT_ATOMS: atom_id res chain seq x y z
N MET A 1 20.26 -13.38 5.98
CA MET A 1 21.37 -13.84 6.84
C MET A 1 22.36 -12.69 6.90
N ILE A 2 22.51 -12.06 8.07
CA ILE A 2 23.62 -11.13 8.33
C ILE A 2 24.64 -11.98 9.08
N GLU A 3 25.84 -12.14 8.53
CA GLU A 3 26.88 -12.97 9.17
C GLU A 3 27.22 -12.43 10.55
N GLY A 4 27.23 -13.31 11.56
CA GLY A 4 27.75 -13.02 12.90
C GLY A 4 26.74 -12.78 14.03
N GLN A 5 25.43 -12.65 13.74
CA GLN A 5 24.42 -12.41 14.79
C GLN A 5 23.45 -13.59 14.94
N ARG A 6 23.55 -14.29 16.06
CA ARG A 6 22.65 -15.40 16.42
C ARG A 6 21.33 -14.82 16.97
N THR A 7 20.42 -14.43 16.09
CA THR A 7 19.09 -13.94 16.48
C THR A 7 18.15 -15.11 16.78
N ARG A 8 17.26 -14.96 17.78
CA ARG A 8 16.25 -15.98 18.14
C ARG A 8 15.20 -16.22 17.05
N GLY A 9 15.12 -15.37 16.03
CA GLY A 9 14.27 -15.50 14.85
C GLY A 9 14.93 -14.90 13.61
N SER A 10 14.49 -15.32 12.43
CA SER A 10 14.86 -14.70 11.16
C SER A 10 13.82 -13.65 10.79
N TYR A 11 14.26 -12.41 10.63
CA TYR A 11 13.41 -11.31 10.14
C TYR A 11 13.83 -11.00 8.71
N PHE A 12 12.85 -10.71 7.86
CA PHE A 12 13.05 -10.33 6.47
C PHE A 12 12.27 -9.06 6.18
N VAL A 13 12.84 -8.19 5.34
CA VAL A 13 12.14 -7.01 4.82
C VAL A 13 11.40 -7.43 3.55
N LEU A 14 10.09 -7.24 3.53
CA LEU A 14 9.29 -7.43 2.33
C LEU A 14 9.41 -6.20 1.43
N ILE A 15 9.99 -6.39 0.24
CA ILE A 15 10.04 -5.37 -0.82
C ILE A 15 8.95 -5.70 -1.84
N VAL A 16 8.10 -4.72 -2.13
CA VAL A 16 7.04 -4.81 -3.15
C VAL A 16 7.25 -3.69 -4.14
N GLU A 17 7.77 -4.03 -5.32
CA GLU A 17 8.04 -3.09 -6.41
C GLU A 17 6.84 -2.92 -7.35
N THR A 18 5.88 -3.85 -7.31
CA THR A 18 4.66 -3.78 -8.12
C THR A 18 3.82 -2.58 -7.69
N CYS A 19 3.79 -1.57 -8.55
CA CYS A 19 2.96 -0.38 -8.41
C CYS A 19 1.86 -0.40 -9.47
N VAL A 20 0.60 -0.23 -9.04
CA VAL A 20 -0.56 -0.27 -9.92
C VAL A 20 -1.31 1.06 -9.85
N ASP A 21 -1.49 1.71 -10.99
CA ASP A 21 -2.42 2.83 -11.12
C ASP A 21 -3.85 2.28 -11.15
N CYS A 22 -4.45 2.19 -9.97
CA CYS A 22 -5.76 1.60 -9.75
C CYS A 22 -6.71 2.48 -8.95
N VAL A 23 -6.34 3.73 -8.65
CA VAL A 23 -7.23 4.64 -7.91
C VAL A 23 -8.42 5.00 -8.78
N GLY A 24 -9.62 4.74 -8.25
CA GLY A 24 -10.87 5.26 -8.80
C GLY A 24 -11.11 6.65 -8.23
N GLU A 25 -10.50 7.68 -8.82
CA GLU A 25 -10.57 9.05 -8.29
C GLU A 25 -12.00 9.57 -8.13
N SER A 26 -12.92 9.19 -9.00
CA SER A 26 -14.33 9.62 -8.93
C SER A 26 -15.11 9.06 -7.73
N ARG A 27 -14.58 8.02 -7.06
CA ARG A 27 -15.19 7.37 -5.88
C ARG A 27 -14.35 7.54 -4.61
N SER A 28 -13.19 8.19 -4.74
CA SER A 28 -12.24 8.39 -3.66
C SER A 28 -12.32 9.83 -3.13
N GLU A 29 -11.98 10.01 -1.86
CA GLU A 29 -11.80 11.32 -1.24
C GLU A 29 -10.34 11.44 -0.83
N PHE A 30 -9.60 12.36 -1.46
CA PHE A 30 -8.15 12.44 -1.32
C PHE A 30 -7.64 13.87 -1.45
N GLY A 31 -6.50 14.13 -0.82
CA GLY A 31 -5.71 15.35 -1.02
C GLY A 31 -4.52 15.07 -1.92
N ARG A 32 -4.08 16.11 -2.64
CA ARG A 32 -2.80 16.11 -3.38
C ARG A 32 -1.84 17.11 -2.75
N PHE A 33 -0.54 16.93 -2.99
CA PHE A 33 0.42 17.99 -2.71
C PHE A 33 0.18 19.17 -3.66
N GLU A 34 0.18 20.38 -3.09
CA GLU A 34 0.08 21.62 -3.86
C GLU A 34 1.34 21.82 -4.70
N ARG A 35 1.23 22.58 -5.79
CA ARG A 35 2.38 22.82 -6.67
C ARG A 35 3.47 23.65 -6.00
N ASP A 36 3.07 24.50 -5.08
CA ASP A 36 3.88 25.41 -4.27
C ASP A 36 4.02 24.92 -2.83
N ASP A 37 3.83 23.61 -2.57
CA ASP A 37 4.06 23.04 -1.24
C ASP A 37 5.51 23.33 -0.80
N PRO A 38 5.70 24.07 0.31
CA PRO A 38 7.03 24.55 0.71
C PRO A 38 7.92 23.43 1.26
N VAL A 39 7.34 22.28 1.61
CA VAL A 39 8.05 21.14 2.19
C VAL A 39 8.33 20.08 1.14
N ARG A 40 7.37 19.78 0.27
CA ARG A 40 7.43 18.67 -0.71
C ARG A 40 7.07 19.10 -2.14
N PRO A 41 7.81 20.06 -2.74
CA PRO A 41 7.57 20.44 -4.14
C PRO A 41 7.85 19.30 -5.12
N ASP A 42 8.67 18.31 -4.73
CA ASP A 42 8.97 17.10 -5.49
C ASP A 42 7.75 16.16 -5.67
N LEU A 43 6.76 16.28 -4.78
CA LEU A 43 5.54 15.48 -4.82
C LEU A 43 4.35 16.24 -5.39
N ALA A 44 4.54 17.45 -5.93
CA ALA A 44 3.47 18.27 -6.48
C ALA A 44 2.53 17.46 -7.39
N GLY A 45 1.23 17.48 -7.06
CA GLY A 45 0.20 16.75 -7.79
C GLY A 45 0.12 15.25 -7.48
N GLN A 46 1.02 14.64 -6.71
CA GLN A 46 0.87 13.27 -6.20
C GLN A 46 -0.14 13.21 -5.05
N TYR A 47 -0.62 12.02 -4.73
CA TYR A 47 -1.53 11.83 -3.60
C TYR A 47 -0.78 12.09 -2.29
N ARG A 48 -1.37 12.93 -1.45
CA ARG A 48 -0.87 13.23 -0.11
C ARG A 48 -1.50 12.33 0.95
N ALA A 49 -2.82 12.14 0.86
CA ALA A 49 -3.58 11.31 1.77
C ALA A 49 -4.92 10.92 1.14
N PHE A 50 -5.49 9.81 1.61
CA PHE A 50 -6.85 9.37 1.31
C PHE A 50 -7.66 9.42 2.60
N ALA A 51 -8.79 10.11 2.58
CA ALA A 51 -9.84 9.97 3.60
C ALA A 51 -10.76 8.80 3.26
N LYS A 52 -10.93 8.53 1.97
CA LYS A 52 -11.64 7.36 1.43
C LYS A 52 -10.93 6.89 0.17
N LEU A 53 -10.48 5.64 0.17
CA LEU A 53 -9.83 5.03 -0.99
C LEU A 53 -10.78 4.05 -1.67
N ALA A 54 -11.03 4.28 -2.96
CA ALA A 54 -11.75 3.36 -3.82
C ALA A 54 -10.87 2.91 -4.99
N LEU A 55 -10.80 1.60 -5.25
CA LEU A 55 -10.06 1.00 -6.35
C LEU A 55 -10.94 0.89 -7.59
N GLY A 56 -10.49 1.41 -8.73
CA GLY A 56 -11.13 1.20 -10.02
C GLY A 56 -11.13 -0.29 -10.39
N GLY A 57 -12.31 -0.94 -10.35
CA GLY A 57 -12.42 -2.41 -10.42
C GLY A 57 -11.79 -3.09 -11.63
N GLY A 58 -11.61 -2.39 -12.76
CA GLY A 58 -10.93 -2.92 -13.94
C GLY A 58 -9.39 -2.78 -13.94
N LYS A 59 -8.82 -2.05 -12.98
CA LYS A 59 -7.41 -1.64 -13.00
C LYS A 59 -6.49 -2.53 -12.14
N VAL A 60 -7.04 -3.30 -11.20
CA VAL A 60 -6.26 -4.11 -10.24
C VAL A 60 -5.76 -5.44 -10.84
N GLY A 61 -6.38 -5.92 -11.92
CA GLY A 61 -5.95 -7.16 -12.59
C GLY A 61 -5.93 -8.38 -11.65
N SER A 62 -4.92 -9.24 -11.80
CA SER A 62 -4.72 -10.45 -10.99
C SER A 62 -3.69 -10.26 -9.86
N TRP A 63 -3.41 -9.02 -9.45
CA TRP A 63 -2.41 -8.73 -8.44
C TRP A 63 -2.93 -9.02 -7.02
N HIS A 64 -2.20 -9.85 -6.27
CA HIS A 64 -2.56 -10.19 -4.90
C HIS A 64 -1.89 -9.31 -3.84
N ILE A 65 -0.74 -8.71 -4.14
CA ILE A 65 0.01 -7.79 -3.27
C ILE A 65 0.63 -6.71 -4.16
N PHE A 66 0.34 -5.44 -3.91
CA PHE A 66 0.88 -4.33 -4.69
C PHE A 66 0.81 -3.00 -3.93
N ARG A 67 1.49 -1.97 -4.45
CA ARG A 67 1.41 -0.58 -3.99
C ARG A 67 0.62 0.28 -4.96
N ILE A 68 0.02 1.36 -4.44
CA ILE A 68 -0.72 2.31 -5.27
C ILE A 68 0.26 3.25 -5.98
N GLY A 69 0.08 3.41 -7.29
CA GLY A 69 0.84 4.38 -8.08
C GLY A 69 0.65 5.80 -7.53
N GLY A 70 1.75 6.50 -7.27
CA GLY A 70 1.72 7.86 -6.70
C GLY A 70 1.26 7.94 -5.24
N PHE A 71 1.13 6.81 -4.53
CA PHE A 71 0.82 6.76 -3.09
C PHE A 71 1.53 5.58 -2.40
N GLY A 72 2.78 5.79 -1.98
CA GLY A 72 3.62 4.74 -1.42
C GLY A 72 3.24 4.25 -0.02
N ALA A 73 2.34 4.94 0.69
CA ALA A 73 1.99 4.62 2.08
C ALA A 73 1.08 3.39 2.22
N ALA A 74 0.34 3.01 1.16
CA ALA A 74 -0.56 1.86 1.18
C ALA A 74 0.10 0.60 0.59
N LEU A 75 -0.09 -0.53 1.28
CA LEU A 75 0.16 -1.87 0.74
C LEU A 75 -1.21 -2.56 0.59
N ILE A 76 -1.60 -2.82 -0.65
CA ILE A 76 -2.87 -3.47 -0.96
C ILE A 76 -2.65 -4.97 -1.06
N VAL A 77 -3.51 -5.73 -0.39
CA VAL A 77 -3.55 -7.18 -0.47
C VAL A 77 -4.94 -7.65 -0.88
N SER A 78 -4.98 -8.71 -1.67
CA SER A 78 -6.23 -9.41 -1.99
C SER A 78 -6.85 -10.02 -0.72
N GLY A 79 -8.16 -10.25 -0.76
CA GLY A 79 -8.86 -10.97 0.32
C GLY A 79 -8.26 -12.33 0.63
N GLU A 80 -7.75 -13.04 -0.39
CA GLU A 80 -7.07 -14.33 -0.19
C GLU A 80 -5.80 -14.20 0.64
N VAL A 81 -4.95 -13.21 0.36
CA VAL A 81 -3.73 -12.97 1.13
C VAL A 81 -4.07 -12.57 2.57
N LYS A 82 -5.07 -11.70 2.76
CA LYS A 82 -5.58 -11.36 4.09
C LYS A 82 -6.01 -12.61 4.86
N SER A 83 -6.84 -13.47 4.28
CA SER A 83 -7.31 -14.69 4.94
C SER A 83 -6.17 -15.64 5.30
N ARG A 84 -5.13 -15.74 4.47
CA ARG A 84 -3.94 -16.54 4.77
C ARG A 84 -3.13 -15.95 5.93
N LEU A 85 -3.00 -14.63 6.01
CA LEU A 85 -2.33 -13.95 7.13
C LEU A 85 -3.10 -14.14 8.45
N GLU A 86 -4.43 -14.02 8.40
CA GLU A 86 -5.31 -14.27 9.55
C GLU A 86 -5.22 -15.73 10.01
N TRP A 87 -5.29 -16.69 9.09
CA TRP A 87 -5.18 -18.11 9.40
C TRP A 87 -3.81 -18.49 9.97
N ALA A 88 -2.74 -17.85 9.50
CA ALA A 88 -1.39 -18.04 10.03
C ALA A 88 -1.19 -17.42 11.43
N GLY A 89 -2.18 -16.70 11.97
CA GLY A 89 -2.11 -16.08 13.29
C GLY A 89 -1.15 -14.89 13.36
N VAL A 90 -0.98 -14.15 12.25
CA VAL A 90 -0.16 -12.92 12.25
C VAL A 90 -0.79 -11.89 13.17
N THR A 91 -0.05 -11.43 14.17
CA THR A 91 -0.52 -10.46 15.15
C THR A 91 -0.21 -9.03 14.72
N ASP A 92 -0.89 -8.06 15.35
CA ASP A 92 -0.63 -6.62 15.22
C ASP A 92 -0.76 -6.06 13.79
N VAL A 93 -1.49 -6.76 12.91
CA VAL A 93 -1.86 -6.28 11.58
C VAL A 93 -3.26 -5.65 11.62
N ILE A 94 -3.37 -4.46 11.04
CA ILE A 94 -4.64 -3.76 10.84
C ILE A 94 -4.96 -3.82 9.34
N PHE A 95 -6.14 -4.33 9.01
CA PHE A 95 -6.66 -4.33 7.64
C PHE A 95 -7.77 -3.30 7.51
N GLU A 96 -7.67 -2.43 6.51
CA GLU A 96 -8.73 -1.54 6.10
C GLU A 96 -9.31 -2.02 4.76
N GLN A 97 -10.63 -2.15 4.69
CA GLN A 97 -11.28 -2.58 3.46
C GLN A 97 -11.36 -1.43 2.47
N VAL A 98 -10.96 -1.69 1.22
CA VAL A 98 -11.07 -0.76 0.08
C VAL A 98 -11.85 -1.45 -1.04
N GLY A 99 -12.66 -0.72 -1.81
CA GLY A 99 -13.56 -1.25 -2.85
C GLY A 99 -13.74 -0.36 -4.07
#